data_AF-Q9RAG3-F1
#
_entry.id   AF-Q9RAG3-F1
#
_cell.length_a   1.000
_cell.length_b   1.000
_cell.length_c   1.000
_cell.angle_alpha   90.00
_cell.angle_beta   90.00
_cell.angle_gamma   90.00
#
_symmetry.space_group_name_H-M   'P 1'
#
loop_
_entity.id
_entity.type
_entity.pdbx_description
1 polymer ?
#
loop_
_entity_poly.entity_id
_entity_poly.type
_entity_poly.pdbx_seq_one_letter_code
_entity_poly.pdbx_strand_id
1 'polypeptide(L)'
;MEQIEKYIIILYYKYTKIKNLQYFKNKHFKFCQNLKLLGRIIISNEGINGTLSGKVENINQYIKIMQENEIFNDIDFKITKYKKNVFKKLSIKIKKEIVNLKLDKDIDMLKIKNNYLNPQEFHENLKNIDNIILDVRNDYEYQLGHFKNAINPKIKNFRDLPTWV
;
A
#
# COMPACT_ATOMS: atom_id res chain seq x y z
N MET A 1 26.74 2.90 20.42
CA MET A 1 26.89 2.53 19.00
C MET A 1 25.56 2.77 18.29
N GLU A 2 25.47 3.80 17.45
CA GLU A 2 24.32 3.97 16.55
C GLU A 2 24.25 2.76 15.61
N GLN A 3 23.12 2.07 15.62
CA GLN A 3 22.89 0.93 14.73
C GLN A 3 22.71 1.44 13.30
N ILE A 4 23.68 1.17 12.44
CA ILE A 4 23.63 1.49 11.00
C ILE A 4 22.34 0.90 10.41
N GLU A 5 21.50 1.76 9.85
CA GLU A 5 20.25 1.39 9.19
C GLU A 5 20.52 0.78 7.80
N LYS A 6 20.89 -0.51 7.79
CA LYS A 6 21.28 -1.24 6.57
C LYS A 6 20.10 -1.77 5.76
N TYR A 7 18.87 -1.63 6.25
CA TYR A 7 17.68 -2.17 5.63
C TYR A 7 16.67 -1.07 5.31
N ILE A 8 15.91 -1.28 4.27
CA ILE A 8 14.79 -0.44 3.88
C ILE A 8 13.52 -1.29 3.91
N ILE A 9 12.44 -0.65 4.32
CA ILE A 9 11.06 -1.11 4.14
C ILE A 9 10.43 -0.18 3.11
N ILE A 10 9.81 -0.75 2.09
CA ILE A 10 9.00 -0.02 1.12
C ILE A 10 7.55 -0.44 1.25
N LEU A 11 6.66 0.54 1.20
CA LEU A 11 5.21 0.36 1.07
C LEU A 11 4.75 1.06 -0.20
N TYR A 12 3.96 0.38 -1.01
CA TYR A 12 3.44 0.93 -2.26
C TYR A 12 2.17 0.20 -2.70
N TYR A 13 1.38 0.88 -3.52
CA TYR A 13 0.32 0.26 -4.29
C TYR A 13 0.19 0.98 -5.62
N LYS A 14 -0.38 0.30 -6.62
CA LYS A 14 -0.77 0.91 -7.88
C LYS A 14 -1.96 0.19 -8.47
N TYR A 15 -2.97 0.96 -8.82
CA TYR A 15 -4.05 0.49 -9.68
C TYR A 15 -3.58 0.52 -11.13
N THR A 16 -3.61 -0.62 -11.79
CA THR A 16 -3.26 -0.80 -13.21
C THR A 16 -3.75 -2.15 -13.69
N LYS A 17 -4.06 -2.30 -14.98
CA LYS A 17 -4.53 -3.57 -15.51
C LYS A 17 -3.35 -4.54 -15.68
N ILE A 18 -3.31 -5.58 -14.84
CA ILE A 18 -2.32 -6.65 -14.94
C ILE A 18 -2.96 -7.84 -15.66
N LYS A 19 -2.39 -8.22 -16.81
CA LYS A 19 -2.81 -9.40 -17.57
C LYS A 19 -2.02 -10.64 -17.11
N ASN A 20 -2.64 -11.82 -17.27
CA ASN A 20 -2.02 -13.12 -16.97
C ASN A 20 -1.38 -13.16 -15.55
N LEU A 21 -2.22 -13.01 -14.53
CA LEU A 21 -1.79 -12.86 -13.12
C LEU A 21 -0.86 -13.96 -12.65
N GLN A 22 -1.07 -15.20 -13.10
CA GLN A 22 -0.25 -16.32 -12.67
C GLN A 22 1.17 -16.23 -13.24
N TYR A 23 1.31 -15.86 -14.51
CA TYR A 23 2.61 -15.58 -15.12
C TYR A 23 3.30 -14.40 -14.42
N PHE A 24 2.56 -13.30 -14.24
CA PHE A 24 3.09 -12.11 -13.58
C PHE A 24 3.57 -12.41 -12.15
N LYS A 25 2.75 -13.09 -11.34
CA LYS A 25 3.12 -13.54 -9.99
C LYS A 25 4.41 -14.36 -10.00
N ASN A 26 4.53 -15.34 -10.90
CA ASN A 26 5.70 -16.22 -10.94
C ASN A 26 6.97 -15.45 -11.33
N LYS A 27 6.87 -14.56 -12.32
CA LYS A 27 7.97 -13.67 -12.73
C LYS A 27 8.39 -12.74 -11.60
N HIS A 28 7.42 -12.10 -10.94
CA HIS A 28 7.66 -11.18 -9.82
C HIS A 28 8.23 -11.89 -8.60
N PHE A 29 7.79 -13.12 -8.31
CA PHE A 29 8.33 -13.93 -7.22
C PHE A 29 9.80 -14.26 -7.44
N LYS A 30 10.18 -14.71 -8.65
CA LYS A 30 11.59 -14.95 -9.01
C LYS A 30 12.41 -13.67 -8.92
N PHE A 31 11.87 -12.56 -9.41
CA PHE A 31 12.51 -11.26 -9.34
C PHE A 31 12.82 -10.83 -7.90
N CYS A 32 11.83 -10.84 -7.01
CA CYS A 32 12.05 -10.51 -5.59
C CYS A 32 12.99 -11.49 -4.89
N GLN A 33 12.93 -12.79 -5.21
CA GLN A 33 13.85 -13.79 -4.64
C GLN A 33 15.30 -13.57 -5.07
N ASN A 34 15.55 -13.25 -6.34
CA ASN A 34 16.90 -12.97 -6.85
C ASN A 34 17.52 -11.77 -6.13
N LEU A 35 16.69 -10.77 -5.79
CA LEU A 35 17.08 -9.62 -4.98
C LEU A 35 17.08 -9.89 -3.46
N LYS A 36 16.82 -11.13 -3.03
CA LYS A 36 16.76 -11.53 -1.61
C LYS A 36 15.81 -10.67 -0.77
N LEU A 37 14.69 -10.24 -1.37
CA LEU A 37 13.68 -9.42 -0.70
C LEU A 37 12.67 -10.29 0.04
N LEU A 38 12.25 -9.81 1.21
CA LEU A 38 11.20 -10.43 2.02
C LEU A 38 10.02 -9.48 2.11
N GLY A 39 8.81 -10.00 2.30
CA GLY A 39 7.64 -9.14 2.34
C GLY A 39 6.36 -9.79 1.86
N ARG A 40 5.35 -8.95 1.64
CA ARG A 40 4.02 -9.36 1.19
C ARG A 40 3.66 -8.54 -0.03
N ILE A 41 3.20 -9.22 -1.08
CA ILE A 41 2.65 -8.58 -2.27
C ILE A 41 1.30 -9.24 -2.57
N ILE A 42 0.31 -8.40 -2.83
CA ILE A 42 -0.99 -8.78 -3.38
C ILE A 42 -1.02 -8.31 -4.82
N ILE A 43 -1.42 -9.22 -5.72
CA ILE A 43 -1.60 -8.95 -7.14
C ILE A 43 -3.07 -9.23 -7.46
N SER A 44 -3.69 -8.34 -8.21
CA SER A 44 -5.01 -8.54 -8.80
C SER A 44 -5.00 -8.05 -10.25
N ASN A 45 -6.06 -8.36 -11.01
CA ASN A 45 -6.32 -7.76 -12.31
C ASN A 45 -6.40 -6.23 -12.23
N GLU A 46 -6.74 -5.65 -11.07
CA GLU A 46 -6.81 -4.21 -10.87
C GLU A 46 -5.48 -3.56 -10.44
N GLY A 47 -4.44 -4.33 -10.11
CA GLY A 47 -3.15 -3.75 -9.76
C GLY A 47 -2.27 -4.58 -8.82
N ILE A 48 -1.39 -3.88 -8.10
CA ILE A 48 -0.42 -4.44 -7.17
C ILE A 48 -0.40 -3.64 -5.86
N ASN A 49 -0.29 -4.32 -4.72
CA ASN A 49 -0.05 -3.71 -3.41
C ASN A 49 1.07 -4.49 -2.72
N GLY A 50 2.11 -3.81 -2.26
CA GLY A 50 3.28 -4.46 -1.71
C GLY A 50 3.85 -3.75 -0.48
N THR A 51 4.34 -4.58 0.43
CA THR A 51 5.30 -4.17 1.45
C THR A 51 6.51 -5.10 1.37
N LEU A 52 7.67 -4.56 1.03
CA LEU A 52 8.92 -5.30 0.91
C LEU A 52 9.96 -4.75 1.88
N SER A 53 10.87 -5.62 2.31
CA SER A 53 12.02 -5.26 3.12
C SER A 53 13.25 -6.00 2.60
N GLY A 54 14.37 -5.29 2.59
CA GLY A 54 15.65 -5.80 2.13
C GLY A 54 16.78 -4.84 2.45
N LYS A 55 18.00 -5.20 2.05
CA LYS A 55 19.14 -4.27 2.11
C LYS A 55 18.91 -3.07 1.21
N VAL A 56 19.53 -1.93 1.55
CA VAL A 56 19.41 -0.68 0.80
C VAL A 56 19.63 -0.89 -0.70
N GLU A 57 20.70 -1.58 -1.07
CA GLU A 57 21.08 -1.78 -2.48
C GLU A 57 20.05 -2.62 -3.24
N ASN A 58 19.55 -3.69 -2.60
CA ASN A 58 18.56 -4.59 -3.20
C ASN A 58 17.21 -3.91 -3.40
N ILE A 59 16.80 -3.06 -2.45
CA ILE A 59 15.56 -2.29 -2.57
C ILE A 59 15.70 -1.21 -3.63
N ASN A 60 16.82 -0.50 -3.69
CA ASN A 60 17.06 0.49 -4.73
C ASN A 60 17.05 -0.15 -6.12
N GLN A 61 17.65 -1.33 -6.27
CA GLN A 61 17.58 -2.11 -7.51
C GLN A 61 16.15 -2.53 -7.85
N TYR A 62 15.35 -2.92 -6.85
CA TYR A 62 13.94 -3.23 -7.05
C TYR A 62 13.15 -2.03 -7.55
N ILE A 63 13.28 -0.87 -6.90
CA ILE A 63 12.60 0.37 -7.27
C ILE A 63 12.98 0.75 -8.71
N LYS A 64 14.27 0.73 -9.05
CA LYS A 64 14.74 1.07 -10.39
C LYS A 64 14.10 0.20 -11.47
N ILE A 65 14.10 -1.13 -11.30
CA ILE A 65 13.52 -2.06 -12.29
C ILE A 65 12.00 -1.91 -12.36
N MET A 66 11.34 -1.62 -11.24
CA MET A 66 9.91 -1.29 -11.25
C MET A 66 9.65 -0.01 -12.03
N GLN A 67 10.51 1.00 -11.89
CA GLN A 67 10.36 2.28 -12.57
C GLN A 67 10.64 2.22 -14.08
N GLU A 68 11.51 1.31 -14.52
CA GLU A 68 11.76 1.02 -15.94
C GLU A 68 10.57 0.35 -16.65
N ASN A 69 9.62 -0.19 -15.89
CA ASN A 69 8.43 -0.81 -16.44
C ASN A 69 7.34 0.24 -16.69
N GLU A 70 6.86 0.34 -17.93
CA GLU A 70 5.84 1.33 -18.34
C GLU A 70 4.58 1.33 -17.47
N ILE A 71 4.14 0.15 -16.98
CA ILE A 71 2.94 0.07 -16.14
C ILE A 71 3.21 0.37 -14.66
N PHE A 72 4.46 0.55 -14.22
CA PHE A 72 4.86 0.76 -12.83
C PHE A 72 5.81 1.96 -12.62
N ASN A 73 6.05 2.76 -13.65
CA ASN A 73 7.01 3.87 -13.66
C ASN A 73 6.71 5.03 -12.69
N ASP A 74 5.46 5.18 -12.29
CA ASP A 74 4.93 6.26 -11.45
C ASP A 74 4.55 5.77 -10.02
N ILE A 75 4.96 4.56 -9.62
CA ILE A 75 4.65 4.07 -8.28
C ILE A 75 5.30 4.98 -7.23
N ASP A 76 4.46 5.50 -6.33
CA ASP A 76 4.93 6.18 -5.13
C ASP A 76 5.38 5.16 -4.08
N PHE A 77 6.70 4.99 -3.95
CA PHE A 77 7.31 4.13 -2.94
C PHE A 77 7.54 4.92 -1.66
N LYS A 78 6.78 4.57 -0.60
CA LYS A 78 7.04 5.09 0.74
C LYS A 78 8.20 4.32 1.37
N ILE A 79 9.31 5.01 1.58
CA ILE A 79 10.57 4.43 2.05
C ILE A 79 10.75 4.68 3.55
N THR A 80 11.09 3.63 4.30
CA THR A 80 11.44 3.74 5.72
C THR A 80 12.74 2.96 5.98
N LYS A 81 13.71 3.62 6.62
CA LYS A 81 14.95 2.97 7.02
C LYS A 81 14.74 2.12 8.27
N TYR A 82 15.46 1.01 8.35
CA TYR A 82 15.36 0.09 9.48
C TYR A 82 16.66 -0.68 9.71
N LYS A 83 16.72 -1.35 10.86
CA LYS A 83 17.93 -2.03 11.34
C LYS A 83 18.07 -3.47 10.85
N LYS A 84 16.96 -4.09 10.43
CA LYS A 84 16.88 -5.50 9.99
C LYS A 84 15.72 -5.74 9.03
N ASN A 85 15.62 -6.93 8.46
CA ASN A 85 14.39 -7.36 7.78
C ASN A 85 13.23 -7.49 8.79
N VAL A 86 12.05 -6.96 8.42
CA VAL A 86 10.83 -7.04 9.26
C VAL A 86 9.92 -8.23 8.90
N PHE A 87 10.18 -8.90 7.77
CA PHE A 87 9.44 -10.07 7.32
C PHE A 87 10.26 -11.34 7.45
N LYS A 88 9.59 -12.46 7.79
CA LYS A 88 10.23 -13.78 7.87
C LYS A 88 10.45 -14.44 6.50
N LYS A 89 9.58 -14.14 5.53
CA LYS A 89 9.61 -14.72 4.17
C LYS A 89 8.97 -13.79 3.15
N LEU A 90 9.24 -14.04 1.88
CA LEU A 90 8.48 -13.46 0.77
C LEU A 90 7.14 -14.22 0.59
N SER A 91 6.05 -13.48 0.42
CA SER A 91 4.72 -14.02 0.15
C SER A 91 4.03 -13.18 -0.93
N ILE A 92 3.82 -13.76 -2.11
CA ILE A 92 3.06 -13.13 -3.19
C ILE A 92 1.77 -13.90 -3.42
N LYS A 93 0.63 -13.22 -3.32
CA LYS A 93 -0.70 -13.82 -3.44
C LYS A 93 -1.50 -13.12 -4.54
N ILE A 94 -2.27 -13.92 -5.28
CA ILE A 94 -3.30 -13.40 -6.17
C ILE A 94 -4.59 -13.27 -5.34
N LYS A 95 -5.25 -12.12 -5.46
CA LYS A 95 -6.53 -11.82 -4.82
C LYS A 95 -7.46 -11.17 -5.83
N LYS A 96 -8.75 -11.10 -5.48
CA LYS A 96 -9.77 -10.37 -6.26
C LYS A 96 -9.49 -8.87 -6.25
N GLU A 97 -9.14 -8.33 -5.09
CA GLU A 97 -8.83 -6.92 -4.89
C GLU A 97 -7.44 -6.79 -4.23
N ILE A 98 -6.70 -5.75 -4.58
CA ILE A 98 -5.44 -5.40 -3.88
C ILE A 98 -5.71 -4.73 -2.52
N VAL A 99 -6.89 -4.15 -2.36
CA VAL A 99 -7.44 -3.67 -1.09
C VAL A 99 -8.90 -4.13 -1.02
N ASN A 100 -9.20 -5.01 -0.06
CA ASN A 100 -10.48 -5.74 -0.02
C ASN A 100 -11.60 -4.89 0.61
N LEU A 101 -12.39 -4.21 -0.22
CA LEU A 101 -13.60 -3.47 0.15
C LEU A 101 -14.88 -4.33 0.03
N LYS A 102 -14.89 -5.36 -0.84
CA LYS A 102 -16.09 -6.18 -1.11
C LYS A 102 -17.34 -5.35 -1.45
N LEU A 103 -17.23 -4.44 -2.41
CA LEU A 103 -18.39 -3.70 -2.90
C LEU A 103 -19.27 -4.58 -3.79
N ASP A 104 -20.59 -4.38 -3.74
CA ASP A 104 -21.54 -5.10 -4.61
C ASP A 104 -21.39 -4.72 -6.09
N LYS A 105 -20.86 -3.52 -6.37
CA LYS A 105 -20.49 -3.05 -7.70
C LYS A 105 -18.99 -2.77 -7.74
N ASP A 106 -18.30 -3.39 -8.70
CA ASP A 106 -16.89 -3.12 -8.95
C ASP A 106 -16.70 -1.64 -9.32
N ILE A 107 -15.86 -0.96 -8.56
CA ILE A 107 -15.46 0.43 -8.81
C ILE A 107 -14.14 0.41 -9.59
N ASP A 108 -14.15 1.01 -10.78
CA ASP A 108 -12.93 1.19 -11.56
C ASP A 108 -12.15 2.41 -11.03
N MET A 109 -11.20 2.14 -10.14
CA MET A 109 -10.36 3.17 -9.51
C MET A 109 -9.51 3.96 -10.51
N LEU A 110 -9.33 3.46 -11.74
CA LEU A 110 -8.68 4.21 -12.83
C LEU A 110 -9.56 5.35 -13.40
N LYS A 111 -10.87 5.30 -13.15
CA LYS A 111 -11.84 6.28 -13.69
C LYS A 111 -12.34 7.28 -12.66
N ILE A 112 -12.01 7.09 -11.38
CA ILE A 112 -12.40 8.01 -10.32
C ILE A 112 -11.54 9.28 -10.42
N LYS A 113 -12.20 10.44 -10.43
CA LYS A 113 -11.50 11.71 -10.24
C LYS A 113 -11.01 11.77 -8.81
N ASN A 114 -9.70 11.88 -8.66
CA ASN A 114 -9.08 11.94 -7.36
C ASN A 114 -9.12 13.37 -6.81
N ASN A 115 -9.97 13.60 -5.81
CA ASN A 115 -9.95 14.82 -5.00
C ASN A 115 -8.91 14.68 -3.88
N TYR A 116 -7.64 14.50 -4.27
CA TYR A 116 -6.55 14.38 -3.30
C TYR A 116 -6.20 15.75 -2.73
N LEU A 117 -6.10 15.82 -1.41
CA LEU A 117 -5.51 16.95 -0.70
C LEU A 117 -4.05 16.64 -0.40
N ASN A 118 -3.17 17.61 -0.63
CA ASN A 118 -1.81 17.53 -0.12
C ASN A 118 -1.80 17.68 1.42
N PRO A 119 -0.68 17.37 2.12
CA PRO A 119 -0.65 17.41 3.58
C PRO A 119 -1.01 18.78 4.19
N GLN A 120 -0.65 19.88 3.55
CA GLN A 120 -0.96 21.23 4.02
C GLN A 120 -2.45 21.55 3.84
N GLU A 121 -3.00 21.26 2.67
CA GLU A 121 -4.43 21.40 2.40
C GLU A 121 -5.27 20.58 3.38
N PHE A 122 -4.85 19.32 3.63
CA PHE A 122 -5.52 18.47 4.61
C PHE A 122 -5.45 19.09 6.02
N HIS A 123 -4.28 19.58 6.43
CA HIS A 123 -4.11 20.22 7.74
C HIS A 123 -5.00 21.45 7.93
N GLU A 124 -5.14 22.30 6.91
CA GLU A 124 -6.05 23.44 6.96
C GLU A 124 -7.52 22.98 7.03
N ASN A 125 -7.89 21.94 6.29
CA ASN A 125 -9.24 21.37 6.34
C ASN A 125 -9.58 20.75 7.71
N LEU A 126 -8.60 20.27 8.47
CA LEU A 126 -8.82 19.77 9.85
C LEU A 126 -9.26 20.86 10.83
N LYS A 127 -9.00 22.14 10.52
CA LYS A 127 -9.36 23.27 11.39
C LYS A 127 -10.81 23.71 11.21
N ASN A 128 -11.40 23.42 10.06
CA ASN A 128 -12.79 23.76 9.77
C ASN A 128 -13.72 22.74 10.47
N ILE A 129 -14.60 23.23 11.35
CA ILE A 129 -15.51 22.39 12.14
C ILE A 129 -16.66 21.80 11.31
N ASP A 130 -16.97 22.40 10.17
CA ASP A 130 -18.02 21.91 9.26
C ASP A 130 -17.55 20.71 8.42
N ASN A 131 -16.24 20.44 8.40
CA ASN A 131 -15.68 19.32 7.66
C ASN A 131 -15.84 18.01 8.45
N ILE A 132 -16.41 17.01 7.79
CA ILE A 132 -16.47 15.64 8.33
C ILE A 132 -15.16 14.92 7.99
N ILE A 133 -14.41 14.57 9.03
CA ILE A 133 -13.19 13.78 8.90
C ILE A 133 -13.56 12.34 9.25
N LEU A 134 -13.49 11.42 8.28
CA LEU A 134 -13.78 10.01 8.51
C LEU A 134 -12.48 9.19 8.53
N ASP A 135 -12.22 8.50 9.63
CA ASP A 135 -11.12 7.54 9.68
C ASP A 135 -11.59 6.19 9.13
N VAL A 136 -11.12 5.84 7.93
CA VAL A 136 -11.53 4.61 7.23
C VAL A 136 -10.69 3.38 7.60
N ARG A 137 -9.80 3.48 8.61
CA ARG A 137 -8.97 2.38 9.08
C ARG A 137 -9.72 1.49 10.07
N ASN A 138 -9.11 0.35 10.45
CA ASN A 138 -9.70 -0.51 11.47
C ASN A 138 -9.68 0.14 12.86
N ASP A 139 -10.59 -0.30 13.72
CA ASP A 139 -10.77 0.20 15.08
C ASP A 139 -9.47 0.30 15.90
N TYR A 140 -8.61 -0.72 15.85
CA TYR A 140 -7.35 -0.75 16.58
C TYR A 140 -6.37 0.34 16.10
N GLU A 141 -6.38 0.70 14.82
CA GLU A 141 -5.49 1.71 14.25
C GLU A 141 -5.89 3.11 14.71
N TYR A 142 -7.20 3.35 14.83
CA TYR A 142 -7.74 4.58 15.40
C TYR A 142 -7.34 4.74 16.86
N GLN A 143 -7.43 3.66 17.67
CA GLN A 143 -7.09 3.69 19.09
C GLN A 143 -5.60 3.99 19.34
N LEU A 144 -4.71 3.54 18.44
CA LEU A 144 -3.28 3.84 18.53
C LEU A 144 -2.96 5.32 18.23
N GLY A 145 -3.80 5.99 17.46
CA GLY A 145 -3.64 7.40 17.11
C GLY A 145 -4.50 7.78 15.91
N HIS A 146 -5.10 8.97 15.97
CA HIS A 146 -5.99 9.50 14.95
C HIS A 146 -5.91 11.02 14.91
N PHE A 147 -6.41 11.62 13.82
CA PHE A 147 -6.54 13.07 13.73
C PHE A 147 -7.65 13.56 14.67
N LYS A 148 -7.46 14.75 15.23
CA LYS A 148 -8.46 15.40 16.08
C LYS A 148 -9.79 15.51 15.32
N ASN A 149 -10.89 15.22 16.00
CA ASN A 149 -12.27 15.24 15.47
C ASN A 149 -12.57 14.19 14.37
N ALA A 150 -11.67 13.26 14.09
CA ALA A 150 -11.97 12.16 13.16
C ALA A 150 -13.06 11.24 13.72
N ILE A 151 -14.04 10.90 12.89
CA ILE A 151 -15.09 9.93 13.22
C ILE A 151 -14.51 8.53 13.07
N ASN A 152 -14.71 7.71 14.10
CA ASN A 152 -14.36 6.29 14.07
C ASN A 152 -15.60 5.45 13.71
N PRO A 153 -15.62 4.76 12.56
CA PRO A 153 -16.72 3.88 12.17
C PRO A 153 -16.77 2.57 12.96
N LYS A 154 -15.75 2.29 13.81
CA LYS A 154 -15.61 1.10 14.67
C LYS A 154 -15.64 -0.22 13.89
N ILE A 155 -15.13 -0.19 12.66
CA ILE A 155 -15.02 -1.38 11.80
C ILE A 155 -13.82 -2.23 12.21
N LYS A 156 -14.00 -3.56 12.17
CA LYS A 156 -12.89 -4.52 12.42
C LYS A 156 -12.10 -4.84 11.17
N ASN A 157 -12.75 -4.75 10.01
CA ASN A 157 -12.11 -4.94 8.72
C ASN A 157 -12.56 -3.83 7.77
N PHE A 158 -11.68 -3.44 6.85
CA PHE A 158 -11.98 -2.44 5.82
C PHE A 158 -13.20 -2.79 4.95
N ARG A 159 -13.42 -4.07 4.66
CA ARG A 159 -14.62 -4.58 3.95
C ARG A 159 -15.95 -4.33 4.66
N ASP A 160 -15.92 -3.95 5.93
CA ASP A 160 -17.12 -3.66 6.73
C ASP A 160 -17.52 -2.17 6.59
N LEU A 161 -16.65 -1.33 6.03
CA LEU A 161 -16.88 0.11 5.81
C LEU A 161 -18.13 0.41 4.95
N PRO A 162 -18.40 -0.30 3.82
CA PRO A 162 -19.57 0.00 3.00
C PRO A 162 -20.92 -0.23 3.69
N THR A 163 -20.96 -0.98 4.80
CA THR A 163 -22.19 -1.16 5.60
C THR A 163 -22.40 -0.02 6.58
N TRP A 164 -21.34 0.73 6.89
CA TRP A 164 -21.39 1.85 7.83
C TRP A 164 -21.77 3.18 7.14
N VAL A 165 -21.32 3.37 5.89
CA VAL A 165 -21.63 4.55 5.04
C VAL A 165 -23.04 4.42 4.45
#